data_AF-A0A7X8ELZ0-F1
#
_entry.id   AF-A0A7X8ELZ0-F1
#
_cell.length_a   1.000
_cell.length_b   1.000
_cell.length_c   1.000
_cell.angle_alpha   90.00
_cell.angle_beta   90.00
_cell.angle_gamma   90.00
#
_symmetry.space_group_name_H-M   'P 1'
#
loop_
_entity.id
_entity.type
_entity.pdbx_description
1 polymer ?
#
loop_
_entity_poly.entity_id
_entity_poly.type
_entity_poly.pdbx_seq_one_letter_code
_entity_poly.pdbx_strand_id
1 'polypeptide(L)' 'MTVHLVGAGCAGPLWITVAASRLLGRAEAVVYDSLIHPDLLQL' A
#
# COMPACT_ATOMS: atom_id res chain seq x y z
N MET A 1 11.98 6.14 -13.57
CA MET A 1 11.80 6.40 -12.13
C MET A 1 10.39 6.98 -11.95
N THR A 2 9.47 6.23 -11.35
CA THR A 2 8.05 6.63 -11.21
C THR A 2 7.66 6.54 -9.75
N VAL A 3 6.87 7.51 -9.26
CA VAL A 3 6.32 7.52 -7.91
C VAL A 3 4.79 7.44 -8.00
N HIS A 4 4.20 6.56 -7.21
CA HIS A 4 2.75 6.43 -7.09
C HIS A 4 2.32 6.85 -5.69
N LEU A 5 1.46 7.87 -5.60
CA LEU A 5 0.72 8.19 -4.37
C LEU A 5 -0.52 7.31 -4.32
N VAL A 6 -0.62 6.50 -3.28
CA VAL A 6 -1.63 5.44 -3.16
C VAL A 6 -2.32 5.53 -1.81
N GLY A 7 -3.64 5.49 -1.80
CA GLY A 7 -4.41 5.36 -0.57
C GLY A 7 -4.39 3.92 -0.05
N ALA A 8 -4.08 3.76 1.23
CA ALA A 8 -4.02 2.45 1.91
C ALA A 8 -5.35 1.98 2.52
N GLY A 9 -6.45 2.71 2.27
CA GLY A 9 -7.73 2.47 2.93
C GLY A 9 -7.78 3.06 4.34
N CYS A 10 -8.86 2.79 5.08
CA CYS A 10 -9.17 3.42 6.36
C CYS A 10 -9.12 2.47 7.58
N ALA A 11 -8.92 1.17 7.35
CA ALA A 11 -8.95 0.16 8.40
C ALA A 11 -7.98 -0.98 8.07
N GLY A 12 -8.48 -2.18 7.75
CA GLY A 12 -7.67 -3.35 7.41
C GLY A 12 -7.28 -3.45 5.93
N PRO A 13 -6.45 -4.44 5.58
CA PRO A 13 -5.86 -4.59 4.23
C PRO A 13 -6.89 -4.84 3.12
N LEU A 14 -8.10 -5.31 3.46
CA LEU A 14 -9.18 -5.55 2.50
C LEU A 14 -9.79 -4.27 1.91
N TRP A 15 -9.46 -3.09 2.46
CA TRP A 15 -9.98 -1.80 2.00
C TRP A 15 -9.07 -1.09 0.99
N ILE A 16 -7.96 -1.71 0.57
CA ILE A 16 -7.16 -1.19 -0.54
C ILE A 16 -7.82 -1.47 -1.88
N THR A 17 -7.48 -0.66 -2.89
CA THR A 17 -7.91 -0.95 -4.26
C THR A 17 -7.09 -2.09 -4.86
N VAL A 18 -7.67 -2.83 -5.82
CA VAL A 18 -6.93 -3.84 -6.59
C VAL A 18 -5.71 -3.24 -7.31
N ALA A 19 -5.80 -1.99 -7.77
CA ALA A 19 -4.68 -1.29 -8.38
C ALA A 19 -3.55 -1.01 -7.38
N ALA A 20 -3.89 -0.58 -6.15
CA ALA A 20 -2.94 -0.38 -5.07
C ALA A 20 -2.21 -1.68 -4.69
N SER A 21 -2.97 -2.77 -4.51
CA SER A 21 -2.40 -4.10 -4.22
C SER A 21 -1.38 -4.54 -5.27
N ARG A 22 -1.71 -4.36 -6.55
CA ARG A 22 -0.82 -4.70 -7.67
C ARG A 22 0.42 -3.82 -7.75
N LEU A 23 0.32 -2.55 -7.38
CA LEU A 23 1.47 -1.64 -7.33
C LEU A 23 2.39 -2.01 -6.17
N LEU A 24 1.81 -2.25 -5.00
CA LEU A 24 2.54 -2.61 -3.79
C LEU A 24 3.36 -3.90 -4.00
N GLY A 25 2.75 -4.94 -4.57
CA GLY A 25 3.44 -6.21 -4.86
C GLY A 25 4.52 -6.15 -5.94
N ARG A 26 4.75 -4.99 -6.58
CA ARG A 26 5.86 -4.78 -7.54
C ARG A 26 6.77 -3.62 -7.16
N ALA A 27 6.51 -2.96 -6.04
CA ALA A 27 7.29 -1.81 -5.61
C ALA A 27 8.67 -2.27 -5.11
N GLU A 28 9.74 -1.65 -5.63
CA GLU A 28 11.10 -1.90 -5.15
C GLU A 28 11.34 -1.26 -3.78
N ALA A 29 10.60 -0.19 -3.46
CA ALA A 29 10.63 0.50 -2.18
C ALA A 29 9.25 1.08 -1.86
N VAL A 30 8.90 1.08 -0.57
CA VAL A 30 7.64 1.63 -0.05
C VAL A 30 7.95 2.64 1.03
N VAL A 31 7.41 3.86 0.88
CA VAL A 31 7.41 4.90 1.92
C VAL A 31 5.98 5.04 2.42
N TYR A 32 5.80 4.99 3.74
CA TYR A 32 4.50 5.00 4.40
C TYR A 32 4.54 5.83 5.68
N ASP A 33 3.37 6.23 6.17
CA ASP A 33 3.21 6.94 7.44
C ASP A 33 2.68 6.02 8.56
N SER A 34 2.61 6.54 9.78
CA SER A 34 2.22 5.76 10.97
C SER A 34 0.75 5.34 11.02
N LEU A 35 -0.08 5.74 10.05
CA LEU A 35 -1.50 5.35 9.98
C LEU A 35 -1.71 4.07 9.18
N ILE A 36 -0.65 3.51 8.57
CA ILE A 36 -0.74 2.26 7.82
C ILE A 36 -1.13 1.09 8.72
N HIS A 37 -2.02 0.22 8.23
CA HIS A 37 -2.26 -1.05 8.89
C HIS A 37 -1.05 -1.98 8.68
N PRO A 38 -0.45 -2.56 9.74
CA PRO A 38 0.76 -3.37 9.62
C PRO A 38 0.67 -4.53 8.62
N ASP A 39 -0.50 -5.18 8.53
CA ASP A 39 -0.74 -6.30 7.60
C ASP A 39 -0.57 -5.90 6.12
N LEU A 40 -0.67 -4.62 5.76
CA LEU A 40 -0.39 -4.18 4.39
C LEU A 40 1.09 -4.27 4.03
N LEU A 41 1.99 -4.30 5.02
CA LEU A 41 3.43 -4.41 4.82
C LEU A 41 3.91 -5.87 4.81
N GLN A 42 3.00 -6.84 4.96
CA GLN A 42 3.31 -8.27 4.95
C GLN A 42 3.13 -8.92 3.57
N LEU A 43 2.78 -8.13 2.55
CA LEU A 43 2.62 -8.56 1.15
C LEU A 43 3.98 -8.64 0.45
#